data_AF-A0A814IUD4-F1
#
_entry.id   AF-A0A814IUD4-F1
#
_cell.length_a   1.000
_cell.length_b   1.000
_cell.length_c   1.000
_cell.angle_alpha   90.00
_cell.angle_beta   90.00
_cell.angle_gamma   90.00
#
_symmetry.space_group_name_H-M   'P 1'
#
loop_
_entity.id
_entity.type
_entity.pdbx_description
1 polymer ?
#
loop_
_entity_poly.entity_id
_entity_poly.type
_entity_poly.pdbx_seq_one_letter_code
_entity_poly.pdbx_strand_id
1 'polypeptide(L)'
;MPICQRIGNLLSRLKKSIVELNIFHSNISSVTDENEIRTEIISTRTFFLFLVVSLVILTGYISQIQVQKTFEISYPNYDQYLDLYKQYSTIVSCPCTTVSIPYEQFINIKATYHQVCQSIYITQFWINLIKSSSTYQQPSPTFRYVGGPLFQLLTSFCNSTNTTIDQGLNNFYKTLFISGTVMSSEIFQTQTNELIQIFISSTINSFTRSLNIIRETTSNNGIISGLLTNFDYHTEPYQTSNNTTMYNVISNYHTFTDSTSNCSCGDSPSCTAPVYVNNGNSFLVPGMYAGCFMMEALLQSNLICFYNQSCINDLRYALNSSSTNFRTTALDVTLPSQYQPNTTINDILSKLMVEQWINTTSHRDYYDQCNPIQCQYSYVGKNDFITVITTIIGLIGGLNTILRFIAPRLIQIYSKRQTNRVQPFAGE
;
A
#
# COMPACT_ATOMS: atom_id res chain seq x y z
N MET A 1 -75.56 -1.74 29.14
CA MET A 1 -75.39 -0.46 29.86
C MET A 1 -75.21 -0.64 31.38
N PRO A 2 -74.04 -1.07 31.90
CA PRO A 2 -73.72 -0.77 33.31
C PRO A 2 -72.29 -0.25 33.55
N ILE A 3 -71.42 -0.26 32.53
CA ILE A 3 -69.99 0.03 32.66
C ILE A 3 -69.73 1.55 32.74
N CYS A 4 -70.40 2.37 31.92
CA CYS A 4 -70.25 3.83 31.95
C CYS A 4 -70.70 4.46 33.27
N GLN A 5 -71.73 3.91 33.94
CA GLN A 5 -72.24 4.43 35.22
C GLN A 5 -71.30 4.08 36.39
N ARG A 6 -70.66 2.90 36.33
CA ARG A 6 -69.60 2.49 37.26
C ARG A 6 -68.33 3.34 37.11
N ILE A 7 -67.92 3.61 35.87
CA ILE A 7 -66.78 4.48 35.56
C ILE A 7 -67.07 5.92 36.02
N GLY A 8 -68.28 6.43 35.77
CA GLY A 8 -68.71 7.76 36.24
C GLY A 8 -68.67 7.91 37.76
N ASN A 9 -69.13 6.89 38.51
CA ASN A 9 -69.05 6.88 39.97
C ASN A 9 -67.63 6.68 40.53
N LEU A 10 -66.76 5.96 39.82
CA LEU A 10 -65.34 5.85 40.16
C LEU A 10 -64.62 7.19 39.95
N LEU A 11 -64.88 7.86 38.83
CA LEU A 11 -64.31 9.17 38.52
C LEU A 11 -64.79 10.25 39.50
N SER A 12 -66.05 10.21 39.94
CA SER A 12 -66.57 11.17 40.93
C SER A 12 -65.97 10.95 42.33
N ARG A 13 -65.75 9.70 42.75
CA ARG A 13 -65.05 9.36 44.00
C ARG A 13 -63.58 9.75 43.95
N LEU A 14 -62.88 9.46 42.86
CA LEU A 14 -61.49 9.89 42.65
C LEU A 14 -61.37 11.41 42.69
N LYS A 15 -62.26 12.14 42.00
CA LYS A 15 -62.29 13.60 42.02
C LYS A 15 -62.47 14.14 43.44
N LYS A 16 -63.37 13.55 44.23
CA LYS A 16 -63.58 13.96 45.62
C LYS A 16 -62.36 13.69 46.49
N SER A 17 -61.77 12.49 46.41
CA SER A 17 -60.54 12.15 47.14
C SER A 17 -59.33 12.99 46.74
N ILE A 18 -59.22 13.43 45.48
CA ILE A 18 -58.15 14.33 45.01
C ILE A 18 -58.34 15.76 45.55
N VAL A 19 -59.59 16.22 45.65
CA VAL A 19 -59.93 17.58 46.12
C VAL A 19 -59.74 17.71 47.64
N GLU A 20 -59.98 16.64 48.40
CA GLU A 20 -59.87 16.59 49.87
C GLU A 20 -58.49 16.10 50.36
N LEU A 21 -57.55 15.81 49.45
CA LEU A 21 -56.24 15.28 49.80
C LEU A 21 -55.37 16.33 50.50
N ASN A 22 -54.90 16.03 51.70
CA ASN A 22 -53.96 16.85 52.45
C ASN A 22 -52.81 15.98 52.98
N ILE A 23 -51.61 16.16 52.41
CA ILE A 23 -50.41 15.38 52.77
C ILE A 23 -49.66 16.01 53.95
N PHE A 24 -49.88 17.30 54.21
CA PHE A 24 -49.19 18.07 55.24
C PHE A 24 -50.04 18.25 56.51
N HIS A 25 -50.96 17.33 56.76
CA HIS A 25 -51.86 17.41 57.90
C HIS A 25 -51.11 17.46 59.24
N SER A 26 -51.37 18.49 60.04
CA SER A 26 -50.85 18.60 61.39
C SER A 26 -51.65 17.72 62.37
N ASN A 27 -50.97 16.80 63.06
CA ASN A 27 -51.58 15.88 64.04
C ASN A 27 -51.91 16.53 65.40
N ILE A 28 -52.03 17.86 65.46
CA ILE A 28 -52.26 18.58 66.72
C ILE A 28 -53.76 18.75 66.89
N SER A 29 -54.33 18.09 67.89
CA SER A 29 -55.76 18.05 68.24
C SER A 29 -56.33 19.37 68.80
N SER A 30 -55.92 20.51 68.25
CA SER A 30 -56.47 21.84 68.56
C SER A 30 -56.18 22.90 67.48
N VAL A 31 -56.32 22.57 66.19
CA VAL A 31 -56.30 23.59 65.12
C VAL A 31 -57.74 24.01 64.79
N THR A 32 -58.16 25.16 65.32
CA THR A 32 -59.44 25.82 64.98
C THR A 32 -59.29 26.91 63.90
N ASP A 33 -58.10 27.07 63.31
CA ASP A 33 -57.83 28.13 62.33
C ASP A 33 -58.09 27.65 60.89
N GLU A 34 -59.16 28.17 60.28
CA GLU A 34 -59.54 27.87 58.89
C GLU A 34 -58.42 28.25 57.89
N ASN A 35 -57.57 29.22 58.24
CA ASN A 35 -56.43 29.62 57.42
C ASN A 35 -55.31 28.59 57.40
N GLU A 36 -55.09 27.84 58.48
CA GLU A 36 -54.04 26.84 58.56
C GLU A 36 -54.40 25.61 57.70
N ILE A 37 -55.64 25.15 57.77
CA ILE A 37 -56.17 24.06 56.93
C ILE A 37 -56.12 24.46 55.43
N ARG A 38 -56.48 25.71 55.10
CA ARG A 38 -56.34 26.22 53.71
C ARG A 38 -54.87 26.23 53.27
N THR A 39 -53.95 26.61 54.14
CA THR A 39 -52.51 26.64 53.86
C THR A 39 -51.94 25.24 53.63
N GLU A 40 -52.38 24.24 54.39
CA GLU A 40 -52.00 22.82 54.21
C GLU A 40 -52.52 22.23 52.88
N ILE A 41 -53.78 22.52 52.50
CA ILE A 41 -54.36 22.08 51.22
C ILE A 41 -53.64 22.74 50.03
N ILE A 42 -53.35 24.05 50.12
CA ILE A 42 -52.58 24.77 49.10
C ILE A 42 -51.15 24.21 49.01
N SER A 43 -50.56 23.79 50.13
CA SER A 43 -49.26 23.12 50.18
C SER A 43 -49.25 21.77 49.51
N THR A 44 -50.30 20.99 49.70
CA THR A 44 -50.48 19.71 49.02
C THR A 44 -50.61 19.91 47.50
N ARG A 45 -51.38 20.91 47.04
CA ARG A 45 -51.53 21.21 45.60
C ARG A 45 -50.23 21.69 44.96
N THR A 46 -49.51 22.56 45.64
CA THR A 46 -48.23 23.11 45.17
C THR A 46 -47.14 22.04 45.13
N PHE A 47 -47.14 21.12 46.10
CA PHE A 47 -46.28 19.93 46.09
C PHE A 47 -46.52 19.08 44.83
N PHE A 48 -47.78 18.74 44.51
CA PHE A 48 -48.08 17.95 43.31
C PHE A 48 -47.76 18.70 42.02
N LEU A 49 -47.99 20.01 41.95
CA LEU A 49 -47.62 20.83 40.79
C LEU A 49 -46.11 20.81 40.56
N PHE A 50 -45.31 21.06 41.60
CA PHE A 50 -43.85 20.98 41.48
C PHE A 50 -43.35 19.57 41.18
N LEU A 51 -44.00 18.53 41.71
CA LEU A 51 -43.67 17.15 41.40
C LEU A 51 -43.90 16.85 39.91
N VAL A 52 -45.06 17.20 39.36
CA VAL A 52 -45.37 17.00 37.93
C VAL A 52 -44.42 17.80 37.03
N VAL A 53 -44.20 19.08 37.32
CA VAL A 53 -43.28 19.93 36.53
C VAL A 53 -41.86 19.37 36.56
N SER A 54 -41.37 18.97 37.74
CA SER A 54 -40.04 18.38 37.88
C SER A 54 -39.92 17.07 37.11
N LEU A 55 -40.95 16.20 37.14
CA LEU A 55 -40.96 14.96 36.37
C LEU A 55 -40.96 15.20 34.86
N VAL A 56 -41.71 16.19 34.37
CA VAL A 56 -41.71 16.55 32.94
C VAL A 56 -40.34 17.06 32.50
N ILE A 57 -39.72 17.96 33.27
CA ILE A 57 -38.38 18.49 32.98
C ILE A 57 -37.34 17.36 33.00
N LEU A 58 -37.36 16.51 34.02
CA LEU A 58 -36.43 15.37 34.14
C LEU A 58 -36.60 14.38 32.99
N THR A 59 -37.84 14.06 32.61
CA THR A 59 -38.11 13.15 31.48
C THR A 59 -37.60 13.75 30.17
N GLY A 60 -37.90 15.04 29.94
CA GLY A 60 -37.41 15.77 28.77
C GLY A 60 -35.88 15.77 28.71
N TYR A 61 -35.22 16.10 29.82
CA TYR A 61 -33.77 16.10 29.92
C TYR A 61 -33.15 14.72 29.65
N ILE A 62 -33.60 13.68 30.36
CA ILE A 62 -33.07 12.31 30.24
C ILE A 62 -33.29 11.74 28.83
N SER A 63 -34.39 12.10 28.17
CA SER A 63 -34.69 11.65 26.79
C SER A 63 -33.76 12.24 25.72
N GLN A 64 -33.13 13.39 26.00
CA GLN A 64 -32.22 14.07 25.08
C GLN A 64 -30.75 13.70 25.32
N ILE A 65 -30.44 12.99 26.41
CA ILE A 65 -29.10 12.49 26.67
C ILE A 65 -28.73 11.48 25.58
N GLN A 66 -27.60 11.75 24.93
CA GLN A 66 -26.99 10.84 23.96
C GLN A 66 -26.12 9.83 24.71
N VAL A 67 -26.30 8.56 24.36
CA VAL A 67 -25.52 7.44 24.89
C VAL A 67 -24.88 6.67 23.74
N GLN A 68 -23.64 6.24 23.95
CA GLN A 68 -22.95 5.35 23.02
C GLN A 68 -23.47 3.93 23.22
N LYS A 69 -24.02 3.34 22.16
CA LYS A 69 -24.41 1.93 22.16
C LYS A 69 -23.39 1.14 21.37
N THR A 70 -22.83 0.09 21.98
CA THR A 70 -21.87 -0.81 21.35
C THR A 70 -22.53 -2.15 21.10
N PHE A 71 -22.38 -2.67 19.88
CA PHE A 71 -22.84 -3.99 19.48
C PHE A 71 -21.62 -4.83 19.14
N GLU A 72 -21.64 -6.09 19.58
CA GLU A 72 -20.53 -7.03 19.45
C GLU A 72 -21.00 -8.30 18.76
N ILE A 73 -20.18 -8.80 17.84
CA ILE A 73 -20.36 -10.07 17.14
C ILE A 73 -19.12 -10.91 17.38
N SER A 74 -19.31 -12.09 17.96
CA SER A 74 -18.23 -13.03 18.26
C SER A 74 -17.93 -13.91 17.05
N TYR A 75 -16.63 -14.17 16.81
CA TYR A 75 -16.10 -15.02 15.75
C TYR A 75 -16.72 -14.78 14.37
N PRO A 76 -16.68 -13.53 13.86
CA PRO A 76 -17.23 -13.23 12.55
C PRO A 76 -16.43 -13.97 11.47
N ASN A 77 -17.14 -14.56 10.52
CA ASN A 77 -16.52 -15.03 9.29
C ASN A 77 -16.31 -13.86 8.31
N TYR A 78 -15.56 -14.12 7.23
CA TYR A 78 -15.22 -13.08 6.27
C TYR A 78 -16.44 -12.39 5.63
N ASP A 79 -17.46 -13.15 5.24
CA ASP A 79 -18.65 -12.60 4.59
C ASP A 79 -19.49 -11.78 5.59
N GLN A 80 -19.58 -12.20 6.85
CA GLN A 80 -20.20 -11.44 7.93
C GLN A 80 -19.47 -10.11 8.19
N TYR A 81 -18.13 -10.11 8.16
CA TYR A 81 -17.35 -8.88 8.24
C TYR A 81 -17.67 -7.93 7.06
N LEU A 82 -17.73 -8.46 5.83
CA LEU A 82 -18.06 -7.64 4.66
C LEU A 82 -19.45 -7.02 4.76
N ASP A 83 -20.45 -7.78 5.19
CA ASP A 83 -21.81 -7.27 5.37
C ASP A 83 -21.86 -6.18 6.46
N LEU A 84 -21.18 -6.39 7.59
CA LEU A 84 -21.07 -5.41 8.66
C LEU A 84 -20.38 -4.13 8.18
N TYR A 85 -19.26 -4.26 7.47
CA TYR A 85 -18.52 -3.13 6.95
C TYR A 85 -19.31 -2.39 5.87
N LYS A 86 -20.11 -3.09 5.06
CA LYS A 86 -21.00 -2.46 4.08
C LYS A 86 -22.11 -1.63 4.75
N GLN A 87 -22.62 -2.09 5.89
CA GLN A 87 -23.72 -1.43 6.59
C GLN A 87 -23.25 -0.27 7.48
N TYR A 88 -22.12 -0.42 8.15
CA TYR A 88 -21.64 0.52 9.18
C TYR A 88 -20.29 1.17 8.84
N SER A 89 -19.54 0.67 7.86
CA SER A 89 -18.30 1.27 7.36
C SER A 89 -17.28 1.54 8.47
N THR A 90 -16.76 2.76 8.56
CA THR A 90 -15.59 3.14 9.38
C THR A 90 -15.78 3.04 10.89
N ILE A 91 -16.99 2.81 11.40
CA ILE A 91 -17.23 2.59 12.84
C ILE A 91 -17.10 1.12 13.26
N VAL A 92 -16.93 0.19 12.30
CA VAL A 92 -16.66 -1.22 12.59
C VAL A 92 -15.20 -1.38 12.97
N SER A 93 -14.94 -1.99 14.12
CA SER A 93 -13.62 -2.35 14.60
C SER A 93 -13.56 -3.83 14.92
N CYS A 94 -12.66 -4.54 14.27
CA CYS A 94 -12.43 -5.97 14.46
C CYS A 94 -10.96 -6.17 14.84
N PRO A 95 -10.63 -6.30 16.13
CA PRO A 95 -9.26 -6.53 16.57
C PRO A 95 -8.70 -7.85 16.01
N CYS A 96 -7.51 -7.80 15.42
CA CYS A 96 -6.81 -9.00 14.96
C CYS A 96 -6.20 -9.75 16.15
N THR A 97 -6.25 -11.08 16.15
CA THR A 97 -5.40 -11.87 17.07
C THR A 97 -3.95 -11.86 16.62
N THR A 98 -3.74 -11.85 15.30
CA THR A 98 -2.42 -11.83 14.68
C THR A 98 -2.18 -10.43 14.12
N VAL A 99 -1.38 -9.63 14.81
CA VAL A 99 -1.15 -8.23 14.42
C VAL A 99 -0.03 -8.06 13.39
N SER A 100 0.75 -9.10 13.12
CA SER A 100 1.89 -9.10 12.21
C SER A 100 1.82 -10.31 11.28
N ILE A 101 1.53 -10.08 10.00
CA ILE A 101 1.28 -11.14 9.02
C ILE A 101 2.32 -11.05 7.90
N PRO A 102 3.09 -12.11 7.60
CA PRO A 102 4.02 -12.13 6.48
C PRO A 102 3.33 -11.84 5.14
N TYR A 103 3.95 -11.06 4.26
CA TYR A 103 3.38 -10.71 2.94
C TYR A 103 3.09 -11.93 2.07
N GLU A 104 3.86 -13.02 2.21
CA GLU A 104 3.63 -14.27 1.46
C GLU A 104 2.24 -14.89 1.66
N GLN A 105 1.57 -14.57 2.77
CA GLN A 105 0.27 -15.16 3.07
C GLN A 105 -0.85 -14.59 2.20
N PHE A 106 -0.68 -13.39 1.62
CA PHE A 106 -1.75 -12.69 0.92
C PHE A 106 -1.29 -11.89 -0.31
N ILE A 107 0.02 -11.81 -0.60
CA ILE A 107 0.58 -11.20 -1.81
C ILE A 107 1.36 -12.24 -2.59
N ASN A 108 1.12 -12.30 -3.90
CA ASN A 108 1.93 -13.08 -4.83
C ASN A 108 2.32 -12.20 -6.03
N ILE A 109 3.60 -12.22 -6.38
CA ILE A 109 4.23 -11.43 -7.45
C ILE A 109 5.01 -12.37 -8.35
N LYS A 110 4.86 -12.22 -9.66
CA LYS A 110 5.60 -12.93 -10.71
C LYS A 110 6.11 -11.95 -11.75
N ALA A 111 7.36 -12.12 -12.17
CA ALA A 111 7.94 -11.39 -13.28
C ALA A 111 7.93 -12.27 -14.54
N THR A 112 7.56 -11.67 -15.67
CA THR A 112 7.75 -12.28 -17.00
C THR A 112 8.95 -11.62 -17.65
N TYR A 113 9.91 -12.41 -18.12
CA TYR A 113 11.18 -11.90 -18.66
C TYR A 113 11.10 -11.67 -20.16
N HIS A 114 11.90 -10.74 -20.65
CA HIS A 114 12.08 -10.45 -22.07
C HIS A 114 12.47 -11.72 -22.82
N GLN A 115 11.88 -11.95 -24.00
CA GLN A 115 12.00 -13.19 -24.78
C GLN A 115 13.47 -13.61 -25.00
N VAL A 116 14.38 -12.65 -25.14
CA VAL A 116 15.81 -12.93 -25.31
C VAL A 116 16.40 -13.78 -24.18
N CYS A 117 15.95 -13.59 -22.94
CA CYS A 117 16.38 -14.33 -21.75
C CYS A 117 15.84 -15.77 -21.68
N GLN A 118 14.99 -16.16 -22.63
CA GLN A 118 14.48 -17.53 -22.79
C GLN A 118 14.81 -18.10 -24.18
N SER A 119 15.57 -17.35 -24.98
CA SER A 119 15.89 -17.70 -26.35
C SER A 119 17.18 -18.52 -26.46
N ILE A 120 17.43 -19.05 -27.64
CA ILE A 120 18.70 -19.69 -27.99
C ILE A 120 19.92 -18.77 -27.84
N TYR A 121 19.74 -17.44 -27.89
CA TYR A 121 20.83 -16.48 -27.93
C TYR A 121 21.59 -16.34 -26.61
N ILE A 122 21.01 -16.77 -25.49
CA ILE A 122 21.68 -16.83 -24.19
C ILE A 122 22.27 -18.23 -23.88
N THR A 123 22.20 -19.16 -24.82
CA THR A 123 22.70 -20.52 -24.60
C THR A 123 24.19 -20.64 -24.91
N GLN A 124 24.86 -21.59 -24.25
CA GLN A 124 26.26 -21.90 -24.54
C GLN A 124 26.46 -22.37 -25.98
N PHE A 125 25.43 -22.99 -26.59
CA PHE A 125 25.45 -23.39 -27.99
C PHE A 125 25.67 -22.19 -28.92
N TRP A 126 24.88 -21.12 -28.76
CA TRP A 126 25.03 -19.90 -29.55
C TRP A 126 26.39 -19.23 -29.35
N ILE A 127 26.82 -19.13 -28.09
CA ILE A 127 28.12 -18.52 -27.74
C ILE A 127 29.28 -19.30 -28.36
N ASN A 128 29.26 -20.63 -28.27
CA ASN A 128 30.28 -21.50 -28.86
C ASN A 128 30.28 -21.41 -30.38
N LEU A 129 29.12 -21.27 -31.00
CA LEU A 129 29.00 -21.11 -32.44
C LEU A 129 29.76 -19.88 -32.92
N ILE A 130 29.53 -18.73 -32.29
CA ILE A 130 30.25 -17.50 -32.65
C ILE A 130 31.76 -17.67 -32.42
N LYS A 131 32.17 -18.22 -31.27
CA LYS A 131 33.59 -18.46 -30.94
C LYS A 131 34.27 -19.40 -31.93
N SER A 132 33.60 -20.45 -32.38
CA SER A 132 34.15 -21.41 -33.35
C SER A 132 34.39 -20.81 -34.74
N SER A 133 33.73 -19.69 -35.05
CA SER A 133 33.92 -18.97 -36.30
C SER A 133 35.11 -18.01 -36.30
N SER A 134 35.76 -17.73 -35.17
CA SER A 134 36.85 -16.75 -35.14
C SER A 134 38.14 -17.34 -35.74
N THR A 135 38.54 -16.87 -36.92
CA THR A 135 39.86 -17.14 -37.51
C THR A 135 40.84 -16.07 -37.03
N TYR A 136 41.88 -16.49 -36.30
CA TYR A 136 43.09 -15.77 -35.87
C TYR A 136 43.20 -14.23 -36.03
N GLN A 137 43.44 -13.57 -34.87
CA GLN A 137 44.23 -12.34 -34.61
C GLN A 137 44.21 -11.22 -35.67
N GLN A 138 43.11 -10.47 -35.73
CA GLN A 138 43.18 -9.06 -36.10
C GLN A 138 42.54 -8.25 -34.96
N PRO A 139 43.15 -7.16 -34.48
CA PRO A 139 42.63 -6.33 -33.39
C PRO A 139 41.37 -5.54 -33.78
N SER A 140 40.87 -5.67 -35.00
CA SER A 140 39.62 -5.01 -35.40
C SER A 140 38.42 -5.76 -34.80
N PRO A 141 37.54 -5.07 -34.05
CA PRO A 141 36.45 -5.71 -33.32
C PRO A 141 35.29 -6.08 -34.25
N THR A 142 35.48 -7.17 -34.99
CA THR A 142 34.43 -7.80 -35.80
C THR A 142 33.45 -8.56 -34.91
N PHE A 143 32.23 -8.80 -35.41
CA PHE A 143 31.23 -9.57 -34.68
C PHE A 143 31.72 -10.98 -34.31
N ARG A 144 32.59 -11.61 -35.12
CA ARG A 144 33.20 -12.91 -34.80
C ARG A 144 34.07 -12.87 -33.54
N TYR A 145 34.71 -11.73 -33.28
CA TYR A 145 35.58 -11.53 -32.13
C TYR A 145 34.78 -11.13 -30.88
N VAL A 146 33.87 -10.17 -31.01
CA VAL A 146 33.16 -9.59 -29.85
C VAL A 146 31.81 -10.26 -29.55
N GLY A 147 31.19 -10.93 -30.53
CA GLY A 147 29.83 -11.46 -30.41
C GLY A 147 29.70 -12.51 -29.30
N GLY A 148 30.63 -13.47 -29.22
CA GLY A 148 30.62 -14.48 -28.16
C GLY A 148 30.64 -13.86 -26.76
N PRO A 149 31.61 -12.97 -26.45
CA PRO A 149 31.64 -12.19 -25.22
C PRO A 149 30.38 -11.35 -24.95
N LEU A 150 29.81 -10.68 -25.96
CA LEU A 150 28.58 -9.90 -25.81
C LEU A 150 27.39 -10.77 -25.38
N PHE A 151 27.19 -11.94 -26.02
CA PHE A 151 26.12 -12.86 -25.65
C PHE A 151 26.36 -13.57 -24.33
N GLN A 152 27.63 -13.79 -23.95
CA GLN A 152 27.98 -14.25 -22.61
C GLN A 152 27.60 -13.20 -21.55
N LEU A 153 27.86 -11.92 -21.81
CA LEU A 153 27.44 -10.84 -20.91
C LEU A 153 25.91 -10.69 -20.84
N LEU A 154 25.21 -10.81 -21.97
CA LEU A 154 23.75 -10.82 -22.02
C LEU A 154 23.16 -11.96 -21.18
N THR A 155 23.77 -13.14 -21.26
CA THR A 155 23.40 -14.30 -20.41
C THR A 155 23.59 -13.98 -18.93
N SER A 156 24.72 -13.37 -18.56
CA SER A 156 24.96 -12.92 -17.20
C SER A 156 23.91 -11.91 -16.73
N PHE A 157 23.52 -10.95 -17.57
CA PHE A 157 22.46 -9.99 -17.23
C PHE A 157 21.10 -10.64 -17.02
N CYS A 158 20.69 -11.57 -17.88
CA CYS A 158 19.46 -12.35 -17.68
C CYS A 158 19.48 -13.14 -16.37
N ASN A 159 20.61 -13.78 -16.04
CA ASN A 159 20.75 -14.54 -14.79
C ASN A 159 20.81 -13.65 -13.55
N SER A 160 21.53 -12.53 -13.62
CA SER A 160 21.66 -11.59 -12.51
C SER A 160 20.34 -10.90 -12.20
N THR A 161 19.60 -10.46 -13.22
CA THR A 161 18.27 -9.87 -13.01
C THR A 161 17.28 -10.87 -12.41
N ASN A 162 17.29 -12.11 -12.86
CA ASN A 162 16.51 -13.19 -12.26
C ASN A 162 16.87 -13.38 -10.77
N THR A 163 18.16 -13.56 -10.49
CA THR A 163 18.66 -13.73 -9.11
C THR A 163 18.30 -12.54 -8.21
N THR A 164 18.41 -11.31 -8.72
CA THR A 164 18.05 -10.10 -7.96
C THR A 164 16.56 -10.05 -7.63
N ILE A 165 15.69 -10.44 -8.57
CA ILE A 165 14.25 -10.52 -8.34
C ILE A 165 13.93 -11.61 -7.32
N ASP A 166 14.49 -12.81 -7.46
CA ASP A 166 14.26 -13.92 -6.54
C ASP A 166 14.70 -13.60 -5.11
N GLN A 167 15.88 -13.00 -4.95
CA GLN A 167 16.38 -12.56 -3.64
C GLN A 167 15.51 -11.44 -3.07
N GLY A 168 15.09 -10.49 -3.91
CA GLY A 168 14.16 -9.43 -3.53
C GLY A 168 12.83 -9.99 -3.03
N LEU A 169 12.23 -10.91 -3.77
CA LEU A 169 10.96 -11.55 -3.41
C LEU A 169 11.08 -12.33 -2.10
N ASN A 170 12.16 -13.09 -1.91
CA ASN A 170 12.39 -13.83 -0.65
C ASN A 170 12.44 -12.89 0.57
N ASN A 171 13.02 -11.69 0.43
CA ASN A 171 13.03 -10.70 1.50
C ASN A 171 11.67 -10.01 1.66
N PHE A 172 11.02 -9.66 0.56
CA PHE A 172 9.69 -9.05 0.56
C PHE A 172 8.65 -9.94 1.25
N TYR A 173 8.62 -11.22 0.89
CA TYR A 173 7.69 -12.20 1.44
C TYR A 173 7.83 -12.47 2.93
N LYS A 174 9.05 -12.31 3.48
CA LYS A 174 9.32 -12.40 4.92
C LYS A 174 8.99 -11.11 5.69
N THR A 175 8.72 -10.01 4.99
CA THR A 175 8.37 -8.74 5.63
C THR A 175 6.96 -8.85 6.22
N LEU A 176 6.76 -8.23 7.39
CA LEU A 176 5.51 -8.32 8.14
C LEU A 176 4.61 -7.12 7.86
N PHE A 177 3.35 -7.39 7.55
CA PHE A 177 2.26 -6.43 7.51
C PHE A 177 1.68 -6.24 8.90
N ILE A 178 1.69 -4.99 9.39
CA ILE A 178 1.32 -4.69 10.77
C ILE A 178 -0.07 -4.05 10.80
N SER A 179 -1.02 -4.70 11.45
CA SER A 179 -2.35 -4.13 11.70
C SER A 179 -2.95 -4.66 13.00
N GLY A 180 -3.37 -3.76 13.89
CA GLY A 180 -4.07 -4.15 15.13
C GLY A 180 -5.55 -4.53 14.91
N THR A 181 -6.12 -4.14 13.78
CA THR A 181 -7.54 -4.34 13.43
C THR A 181 -7.66 -4.71 11.96
N VAL A 182 -8.72 -5.43 11.59
CA VAL A 182 -9.02 -5.74 10.18
C VAL A 182 -9.12 -4.44 9.37
N MET A 183 -8.24 -4.27 8.38
CA MET A 183 -8.34 -3.17 7.42
C MET A 183 -9.50 -3.38 6.45
N SER A 184 -10.04 -2.30 5.91
CA SER A 184 -11.03 -2.41 4.83
C SER A 184 -10.38 -2.90 3.53
N SER A 185 -11.19 -3.51 2.66
CA SER A 185 -10.70 -4.00 1.36
C SER A 185 -10.05 -2.90 0.51
N GLU A 186 -10.54 -1.67 0.60
CA GLU A 186 -9.99 -0.53 -0.14
C GLU A 186 -8.63 -0.08 0.41
N ILE A 187 -8.52 0.05 1.74
CA ILE A 187 -7.28 0.44 2.41
C ILE A 187 -6.22 -0.65 2.21
N PHE A 188 -6.60 -1.91 2.38
CA PHE A 188 -5.74 -3.05 2.12
C PHE A 188 -5.23 -3.07 0.69
N GLN A 189 -6.11 -2.89 -0.31
CA GLN A 189 -5.68 -2.88 -1.72
C GLN A 189 -4.73 -1.72 -2.01
N THR A 190 -5.00 -0.54 -1.46
CA THR A 190 -4.16 0.65 -1.64
C THR A 190 -2.77 0.41 -1.04
N GLN A 191 -2.71 -0.02 0.21
CA GLN A 191 -1.43 -0.27 0.90
C GLN A 191 -0.65 -1.42 0.25
N THR A 192 -1.30 -2.52 -0.12
CA THR A 192 -0.60 -3.64 -0.77
C THR A 192 -0.07 -3.26 -2.16
N ASN A 193 -0.84 -2.49 -2.94
CA ASN A 193 -0.35 -1.94 -4.21
C ASN A 193 0.88 -1.04 -4.00
N GLU A 194 0.86 -0.15 -3.00
CA GLU A 194 2.01 0.69 -2.67
C GLU A 194 3.23 -0.13 -2.26
N LEU A 195 3.06 -1.15 -1.41
CA LEU A 195 4.13 -2.06 -1.01
C LEU A 195 4.76 -2.78 -2.20
N ILE A 196 3.93 -3.25 -3.15
CA ILE A 196 4.41 -3.89 -4.38
C ILE A 196 5.19 -2.90 -5.24
N GLN A 197 4.73 -1.65 -5.38
CA GLN A 197 5.44 -0.63 -6.17
C GLN A 197 6.78 -0.25 -5.53
N ILE A 198 6.82 -0.13 -4.19
CA ILE A 198 8.06 0.10 -3.44
C ILE A 198 9.03 -1.06 -3.65
N PHE A 199 8.55 -2.30 -3.60
CA PHE A 199 9.36 -3.47 -3.88
C PHE A 199 9.95 -3.44 -5.29
N ILE A 200 9.13 -3.22 -6.32
CA ILE A 200 9.59 -3.19 -7.73
C ILE A 200 10.63 -2.07 -7.92
N SER A 201 10.32 -0.85 -7.46
CA SER A 201 11.19 0.31 -7.60
C SER A 201 12.52 0.13 -6.85
N SER A 202 12.49 -0.34 -5.61
CA SER A 202 13.70 -0.57 -4.82
C SER A 202 14.58 -1.67 -5.41
N THR A 203 13.99 -2.74 -5.95
CA THR A 203 14.72 -3.83 -6.62
C THR A 203 15.42 -3.33 -7.88
N ILE A 204 14.72 -2.56 -8.72
CA ILE A 204 15.29 -1.93 -9.92
C ILE A 204 16.45 -0.99 -9.55
N ASN A 205 16.24 -0.13 -8.55
CA ASN A 205 17.24 0.85 -8.12
C ASN A 205 18.49 0.17 -7.53
N SER A 206 18.30 -0.90 -6.76
CA SER A 206 19.40 -1.68 -6.20
C SER A 206 20.27 -2.29 -7.31
N PHE A 207 19.65 -2.95 -8.28
CA PHE A 207 20.36 -3.54 -9.42
C PHE A 207 21.11 -2.47 -10.24
N THR A 208 20.41 -1.39 -10.62
CA THR A 208 20.97 -0.33 -11.46
C THR A 208 22.14 0.36 -10.77
N ARG A 209 22.05 0.57 -9.46
CA ARG A 209 23.15 1.12 -8.66
C ARG A 209 24.36 0.20 -8.66
N SER A 210 24.17 -1.10 -8.46
CA SER A 210 25.27 -2.07 -8.54
C SER A 210 25.93 -2.10 -9.92
N LEU A 211 25.13 -2.05 -10.99
CA LEU A 211 25.64 -1.97 -12.36
C LEU A 211 26.46 -0.69 -12.59
N ASN A 212 25.97 0.46 -12.15
CA ASN A 212 26.68 1.74 -12.31
C ASN A 212 28.01 1.76 -11.54
N ILE A 213 28.04 1.20 -10.33
CA ILE A 213 29.29 1.06 -9.57
C ILE A 213 30.31 0.24 -10.36
N ILE A 214 29.89 -0.87 -10.98
CA ILE A 214 30.78 -1.71 -11.81
C ILE A 214 31.31 -0.90 -13.01
N ARG A 215 30.43 -0.18 -13.70
CA ARG A 215 30.79 0.65 -14.88
C ARG A 215 31.80 1.74 -14.51
N GLU A 216 31.49 2.54 -13.50
CA GLU A 216 32.36 3.64 -13.03
C GLU A 216 33.69 3.13 -12.49
N THR A 217 33.69 2.02 -11.74
CA THR A 217 34.93 1.42 -11.25
C THR A 217 35.77 0.87 -12.40
N THR A 218 35.16 0.30 -13.43
CA THR A 218 35.89 -0.24 -14.59
C THR A 218 36.53 0.88 -15.41
N SER A 219 35.78 1.95 -15.70
CA SER A 219 36.28 3.07 -16.50
C SER A 219 37.35 3.89 -15.78
N ASN A 220 37.13 4.21 -14.50
CA ASN A 220 38.00 5.15 -13.79
C ASN A 220 39.33 4.54 -13.36
N ASN A 221 39.41 3.21 -13.29
CA ASN A 221 40.67 2.51 -12.99
C ASN A 221 41.51 2.21 -14.24
N GLY A 222 41.07 2.61 -15.44
CA GLY A 222 41.83 2.39 -16.67
C GLY A 222 42.09 0.91 -16.96
N ILE A 223 41.16 0.02 -16.60
CA ILE A 223 41.34 -1.43 -16.72
C ILE A 223 41.50 -1.81 -18.18
N ILE A 224 42.53 -2.59 -18.50
CA ILE A 224 42.74 -3.14 -19.84
C ILE A 224 41.74 -4.28 -20.07
N SER A 225 40.91 -4.16 -21.10
CA SER A 225 39.95 -5.19 -21.49
C SER A 225 40.70 -6.49 -21.82
N GLY A 226 40.24 -7.63 -21.32
CA GLY A 226 40.84 -8.93 -21.66
C GLY A 226 40.77 -9.27 -23.16
N LEU A 227 39.94 -8.56 -23.93
CA LEU A 227 39.83 -8.65 -25.38
C LEU A 227 40.64 -7.57 -26.11
N LEU A 228 41.38 -6.74 -25.38
CA LEU A 228 42.18 -5.63 -25.91
C LEU A 228 41.37 -4.66 -26.78
N THR A 229 40.07 -4.52 -26.51
CA THR A 229 39.18 -3.64 -27.28
C THR A 229 39.30 -2.16 -26.91
N ASN A 230 40.02 -1.85 -25.83
CA ASN A 230 40.29 -0.49 -25.39
C ASN A 230 41.77 -0.07 -25.54
N PHE A 231 42.65 -0.98 -25.95
CA PHE A 231 44.07 -0.71 -26.15
C PHE A 231 44.61 -1.45 -27.37
N ASP A 232 45.34 -0.73 -28.21
CA ASP A 232 46.14 -1.31 -29.29
C ASP A 232 47.59 -1.47 -28.87
N TYR A 233 48.16 -2.63 -29.17
CA TYR A 233 49.58 -2.91 -28.98
C TYR A 233 50.29 -3.01 -30.32
N HIS A 234 51.37 -2.24 -30.47
CA HIS A 234 52.23 -2.29 -31.65
C HIS A 234 53.69 -2.40 -31.21
N THR A 235 54.48 -3.11 -32.02
CA THR A 235 55.92 -3.27 -31.79
C THR A 235 56.68 -2.36 -32.74
N GLU A 236 57.51 -1.47 -32.21
CA GLU A 236 58.39 -0.62 -33.00
C GLU A 236 59.84 -1.12 -32.90
N PRO A 237 60.51 -1.43 -34.03
CA PRO A 237 61.90 -1.85 -34.02
C PRO A 237 62.82 -0.67 -33.69
N TYR A 238 63.82 -0.89 -32.84
CA TYR A 238 64.92 0.04 -32.61
C TYR A 238 66.27 -0.69 -32.66
N GLN A 239 67.28 0.01 -33.17
CA GLN A 239 68.64 -0.53 -33.28
C GLN A 239 69.45 -0.20 -32.02
N THR A 240 70.15 -1.20 -31.50
CA THR A 240 71.11 -1.01 -30.40
C THR A 240 72.48 -0.60 -30.93
N SER A 241 73.36 -0.13 -30.03
CA SER A 241 74.77 0.16 -30.35
C SER A 241 75.53 -1.04 -30.94
N ASN A 242 75.03 -2.26 -30.74
CA ASN A 242 75.65 -3.50 -31.20
C ASN A 242 75.01 -4.06 -32.48
N ASN A 243 74.23 -3.28 -33.22
CA ASN A 243 73.45 -3.72 -34.40
C ASN A 243 72.42 -4.83 -34.12
N THR A 244 72.04 -5.05 -32.86
CA THR A 244 70.92 -5.94 -32.51
C THR A 244 69.61 -5.17 -32.65
N THR A 245 68.66 -5.72 -33.40
CA THR A 245 67.28 -5.19 -33.48
C THR A 245 66.50 -5.62 -32.25
N MET A 246 66.03 -4.65 -31.47
CA MET A 246 65.11 -4.86 -30.36
C MET A 246 63.75 -4.24 -30.70
N TYR A 247 62.69 -4.63 -30.00
CA TYR A 247 61.33 -4.12 -30.23
C TYR A 247 60.81 -3.45 -28.96
N ASN A 248 60.39 -2.20 -29.09
CA ASN A 248 59.59 -1.53 -28.07
C ASN A 248 58.14 -1.96 -28.24
N VAL A 249 57.46 -2.29 -27.14
CA VAL A 249 56.01 -2.48 -27.14
C VAL A 249 55.36 -1.16 -26.76
N ILE A 250 54.61 -0.58 -27.70
CA ILE A 250 53.85 0.65 -27.49
C ILE A 250 52.39 0.27 -27.31
N SER A 251 51.76 0.82 -26.28
CA SER A 251 50.33 0.68 -26.02
C SER A 251 49.65 2.03 -26.18
N ASN A 252 48.65 2.11 -27.06
CA ASN A 252 47.82 3.29 -27.24
C ASN A 252 46.36 2.94 -26.95
N TYR A 253 45.57 3.93 -26.54
CA TYR A 253 44.13 3.73 -26.43
C TYR A 253 43.54 3.41 -27.81
N HIS A 254 42.70 2.38 -27.87
CA HIS A 254 42.03 2.02 -29.11
C HIS A 254 41.11 3.16 -29.54
N THR A 255 41.09 3.42 -30.84
CA THR A 255 40.30 4.50 -31.42
C THR A 255 39.35 3.92 -32.46
N PHE A 256 38.06 4.08 -32.21
CA PHE A 256 36.99 3.74 -33.14
C PHE A 256 36.81 4.89 -34.13
N THR A 257 37.11 4.61 -35.40
CA THR A 257 36.96 5.56 -36.51
C THR A 257 35.80 5.14 -37.41
N ASP A 258 34.79 6.00 -37.55
CA ASP A 258 33.78 5.92 -38.61
C ASP A 258 33.78 7.22 -39.41
N SER A 259 33.18 7.18 -40.60
CA SER A 259 32.94 8.27 -41.54
C SER A 259 32.40 9.58 -40.93
N THR A 260 31.81 9.53 -39.72
CA THR A 260 31.22 10.69 -39.03
C THR A 260 31.79 11.00 -37.65
N SER A 261 32.63 10.14 -37.06
CA SER A 261 33.19 10.39 -35.72
C SER A 261 34.50 9.63 -35.47
N ASN A 262 35.42 10.30 -34.79
CA ASN A 262 36.64 9.72 -34.25
C ASN A 262 36.50 9.66 -32.73
N CYS A 263 36.49 8.46 -32.16
CA CYS A 263 36.20 8.26 -30.75
C CYS A 263 37.27 7.37 -30.11
N SER A 264 37.91 7.86 -29.05
CA SER A 264 39.03 7.18 -28.38
C SER A 264 38.60 6.62 -27.02
N CYS A 265 39.08 5.41 -26.71
CA CYS A 265 38.91 4.79 -25.41
C CYS A 265 39.63 5.50 -24.26
N GLY A 266 40.60 6.38 -24.59
CA GLY A 266 41.25 7.24 -23.60
C GLY A 266 40.39 8.43 -23.21
N ASP A 267 39.51 8.89 -24.10
CA ASP A 267 38.66 10.05 -23.88
C ASP A 267 37.30 9.66 -23.29
N SER A 268 36.72 8.55 -23.77
CA SER A 268 35.44 8.05 -23.31
C SER A 268 35.41 6.52 -23.20
N PRO A 269 35.07 5.95 -22.03
CA PRO A 269 34.91 4.52 -21.87
C PRO A 269 33.67 3.96 -22.59
N SER A 270 32.69 4.82 -22.90
CA SER A 270 31.47 4.47 -23.62
C SER A 270 31.64 4.51 -25.14
N CYS A 271 32.85 4.69 -25.63
CA CYS A 271 33.12 4.72 -27.06
C CYS A 271 32.78 3.39 -27.73
N THR A 272 31.98 3.45 -28.80
CA THR A 272 31.51 2.28 -29.55
C THR A 272 31.53 2.51 -31.06
N ALA A 273 31.56 1.41 -31.83
CA ALA A 273 31.34 1.40 -33.27
C ALA A 273 30.47 0.20 -33.69
N PRO A 274 29.72 0.31 -34.79
CA PRO A 274 28.95 -0.80 -35.33
C PRO A 274 29.85 -1.98 -35.72
N VAL A 275 29.37 -3.20 -35.50
CA VAL A 275 30.14 -4.42 -35.82
C VAL A 275 29.77 -5.01 -37.16
N TYR A 276 30.80 -5.50 -37.84
CA TYR A 276 30.67 -6.15 -39.13
C TYR A 276 31.10 -7.62 -39.05
N VAL A 277 30.52 -8.45 -39.92
CA VAL A 277 31.03 -9.78 -40.22
C VAL A 277 31.60 -9.76 -41.64
N ASN A 278 32.84 -10.21 -41.79
CA ASN A 278 33.47 -10.35 -43.10
C ASN A 278 33.44 -11.83 -43.54
N ASN A 279 32.79 -12.11 -44.68
CA ASN A 279 32.80 -13.41 -45.34
C ASN A 279 32.91 -13.22 -46.88
N GLY A 280 33.84 -12.38 -47.32
CA GLY A 280 34.02 -11.97 -48.72
C GLY A 280 33.36 -10.62 -49.04
N ASN A 281 32.23 -10.32 -48.40
CA ASN A 281 31.63 -8.97 -48.31
C ASN A 281 31.50 -8.58 -46.84
N SER A 282 31.55 -7.27 -46.55
CA SER A 282 31.30 -6.73 -45.21
C SER A 282 29.79 -6.62 -44.96
N PHE A 283 29.27 -7.40 -44.02
CA PHE A 283 27.89 -7.33 -43.55
C PHE A 283 27.84 -6.59 -42.21
N LEU A 284 27.17 -5.44 -42.17
CA LEU A 284 26.86 -4.75 -40.92
C LEU A 284 25.84 -5.58 -40.14
N VAL A 285 26.10 -5.87 -38.86
CA VAL A 285 25.12 -6.51 -37.98
C VAL A 285 24.26 -5.42 -37.33
N PRO A 286 23.01 -5.20 -37.80
CA PRO A 286 22.20 -4.07 -37.34
C PRO A 286 21.95 -4.14 -35.84
N GLY A 287 22.15 -3.00 -35.17
CA GLY A 287 21.92 -2.87 -33.73
C GLY A 287 23.02 -3.43 -32.83
N MET A 288 24.08 -4.02 -33.38
CA MET A 288 25.18 -4.55 -32.57
C MET A 288 26.41 -3.64 -32.64
N TYR A 289 27.04 -3.44 -31.48
CA TYR A 289 28.20 -2.58 -31.32
C TYR A 289 29.37 -3.32 -30.67
N ALA A 290 30.57 -2.87 -31.00
CA ALA A 290 31.79 -3.11 -30.25
C ALA A 290 32.18 -1.81 -29.59
N GLY A 291 32.95 -1.87 -28.51
CA GLY A 291 33.40 -0.69 -27.79
C GLY A 291 34.57 -1.00 -26.89
N CYS A 292 35.07 0.03 -26.22
CA CYS A 292 36.19 -0.08 -25.30
C CYS A 292 35.98 -1.22 -24.29
N PHE A 293 34.78 -1.26 -23.73
CA PHE A 293 34.34 -2.32 -22.83
C PHE A 293 33.11 -3.03 -23.40
N MET A 294 33.09 -4.37 -23.27
CA MET A 294 31.96 -5.20 -23.71
C MET A 294 30.64 -4.79 -23.05
N MET A 295 30.70 -4.31 -21.81
CA MET A 295 29.54 -3.81 -21.11
C MET A 295 28.93 -2.58 -21.78
N GLU A 296 29.73 -1.56 -22.06
CA GLU A 296 29.26 -0.35 -22.74
C GLU A 296 28.76 -0.64 -24.16
N ALA A 297 29.45 -1.53 -24.87
CA ALA A 297 29.05 -1.98 -26.20
C ALA A 297 27.70 -2.71 -26.20
N LEU A 298 27.48 -3.64 -25.27
CA LEU A 298 26.21 -4.35 -25.15
C LEU A 298 25.07 -3.41 -24.75
N LEU A 299 25.31 -2.52 -23.77
CA LEU A 299 24.30 -1.58 -23.28
C LEU A 299 23.79 -0.64 -24.38
N GLN A 300 24.67 -0.23 -25.30
CA GLN A 300 24.30 0.59 -26.47
C GLN A 300 23.72 -0.23 -27.63
N SER A 301 23.91 -1.55 -27.63
CA SER A 301 23.33 -2.44 -28.62
C SER A 301 21.82 -2.62 -28.42
N ASN A 302 21.14 -3.08 -29.46
CA ASN A 302 19.75 -3.50 -29.46
C ASN A 302 19.58 -4.81 -30.25
N LEU A 303 18.38 -5.39 -30.20
CA LEU A 303 18.12 -6.72 -30.74
C LEU A 303 17.48 -6.69 -32.13
N ILE A 304 17.55 -5.57 -32.88
CA ILE A 304 16.81 -5.41 -34.13
C ILE A 304 17.14 -6.49 -35.18
N CYS A 305 18.41 -6.89 -35.30
CA CYS A 305 18.80 -8.02 -36.16
C CYS A 305 18.18 -9.34 -35.69
N PHE A 306 18.05 -9.52 -34.38
CA PHE A 306 17.59 -10.76 -33.75
C PHE A 306 16.07 -10.95 -33.85
N TYR A 307 15.31 -9.89 -34.16
CA TYR A 307 13.90 -9.97 -34.55
C TYR A 307 13.68 -10.15 -36.06
N ASN A 308 14.74 -10.16 -36.87
CA ASN A 308 14.66 -10.28 -38.33
C ASN A 308 15.27 -11.59 -38.83
N GLN A 309 14.44 -12.49 -39.35
CA GLN A 309 14.89 -13.80 -39.82
C GLN A 309 15.90 -13.71 -40.98
N SER A 310 15.78 -12.72 -41.88
CA SER A 310 16.76 -12.51 -42.94
C SER A 310 18.12 -12.14 -42.36
N CYS A 311 18.15 -11.25 -41.35
CA CYS A 311 19.39 -10.87 -40.67
C CYS A 311 20.04 -12.06 -39.97
N ILE A 312 19.25 -12.91 -39.30
CA ILE A 312 19.75 -14.15 -38.69
C ILE A 312 20.29 -15.13 -39.73
N ASN A 313 19.65 -15.23 -40.90
CA ASN A 313 20.13 -16.08 -41.99
C ASN A 313 21.47 -15.58 -42.56
N ASP A 314 21.61 -14.27 -42.74
CA ASP A 314 22.85 -13.64 -43.21
C ASP A 314 23.98 -13.82 -42.20
N LEU A 315 23.70 -13.58 -40.91
CA LEU A 315 24.65 -13.81 -39.83
C LEU A 315 25.08 -15.27 -39.76
N ARG A 316 24.14 -16.21 -39.89
CA ARG A 316 24.45 -17.65 -39.95
C ARG A 316 25.35 -17.98 -41.13
N TYR A 317 25.04 -17.48 -42.33
CA TYR A 317 25.89 -17.68 -43.51
C TYR A 317 27.30 -17.11 -43.26
N ALA A 318 27.37 -15.94 -42.64
CA ALA A 318 28.61 -15.24 -42.36
C ALA A 318 29.41 -15.83 -41.18
N LEU A 319 28.84 -16.73 -40.37
CA LEU A 319 29.53 -17.44 -39.27
C LEU A 319 29.93 -18.88 -39.63
N ASN A 320 29.28 -19.49 -40.63
CA ASN A 320 29.41 -20.91 -40.92
C ASN A 320 30.63 -21.22 -41.82
N SER A 321 31.79 -21.48 -41.22
CA SER A 321 32.94 -22.08 -41.91
C SER A 321 32.91 -23.62 -41.92
N SER A 322 31.98 -24.24 -41.20
CA SER A 322 32.04 -25.67 -40.85
C SER A 322 30.65 -26.31 -40.74
N SER A 323 30.06 -26.66 -41.89
CA SER A 323 29.09 -27.75 -42.18
C SER A 323 28.06 -28.20 -41.12
N THR A 324 27.66 -27.35 -40.16
CA THR A 324 26.59 -27.64 -39.21
C THR A 324 25.38 -26.78 -39.56
N ASN A 325 24.38 -27.40 -40.18
CA ASN A 325 23.10 -26.76 -40.47
C ASN A 325 22.27 -26.66 -39.19
N PHE A 326 22.57 -25.69 -38.33
CA PHE A 326 21.70 -25.39 -37.19
C PHE A 326 20.62 -24.38 -37.61
N ARG A 327 19.38 -24.63 -37.15
CA ARG A 327 18.24 -23.75 -37.39
C ARG A 327 18.10 -22.80 -36.20
N THR A 328 18.50 -21.55 -36.40
CA THR A 328 18.18 -20.45 -35.49
C THR A 328 17.04 -19.64 -36.03
N THR A 329 15.99 -19.52 -35.23
CA THR A 329 14.85 -18.68 -35.50
C THR A 329 15.06 -17.32 -34.84
N ALA A 330 14.65 -16.26 -35.53
CA ALA A 330 14.55 -14.94 -34.95
C ALA A 330 13.60 -14.95 -33.73
N LEU A 331 13.77 -13.95 -32.86
CA LEU A 331 12.80 -13.60 -31.83
C LEU A 331 11.45 -13.26 -32.46
N ASP A 332 10.38 -13.46 -31.71
CA ASP A 332 9.03 -13.41 -32.22
C ASP A 332 8.44 -12.03 -31.99
N VAL A 333 8.36 -11.24 -33.06
CA VAL A 333 7.81 -9.87 -33.02
C VAL A 333 6.30 -9.85 -32.72
N THR A 334 5.60 -11.00 -32.79
CA THR A 334 4.16 -11.10 -32.53
C THR A 334 3.84 -11.28 -31.05
N LEU A 335 4.83 -11.64 -30.22
CA LEU A 335 4.65 -11.73 -28.78
C LEU A 335 4.46 -10.33 -28.17
N PRO A 336 3.55 -10.16 -27.19
CA PRO A 336 3.43 -8.89 -26.49
C PRO A 336 4.74 -8.52 -25.80
N SER A 337 5.28 -7.35 -26.15
CA SER A 337 6.44 -6.76 -25.49
C SER A 337 6.19 -5.28 -25.24
N GLN A 338 6.66 -4.78 -24.11
CA GLN A 338 6.66 -3.34 -23.83
C GLN A 338 7.81 -2.62 -24.54
N TYR A 339 8.72 -3.35 -25.19
CA TYR A 339 9.91 -2.83 -25.86
C TYR A 339 9.79 -2.98 -27.37
N GLN A 340 10.33 -1.99 -28.09
CA GLN A 340 10.47 -2.09 -29.53
C GLN A 340 11.75 -2.87 -29.87
N PRO A 341 11.86 -3.52 -31.04
CA PRO A 341 13.07 -4.25 -31.44
C PRO A 341 14.36 -3.41 -31.44
N ASN A 342 14.25 -2.10 -31.61
CA ASN A 342 15.36 -1.14 -31.60
C ASN A 342 15.65 -0.54 -30.20
N THR A 343 14.89 -0.90 -29.16
CA THR A 343 15.16 -0.48 -27.79
C THR A 343 16.51 -1.03 -27.34
N THR A 344 17.31 -0.19 -26.68
CA THR A 344 18.66 -0.57 -26.25
C THR A 344 18.60 -1.62 -25.14
N ILE A 345 19.64 -2.46 -25.05
CA ILE A 345 19.76 -3.40 -23.94
C ILE A 345 19.86 -2.64 -22.61
N ASN A 346 20.44 -1.45 -22.57
CA ASN A 346 20.45 -0.62 -21.37
C ASN A 346 19.03 -0.30 -20.87
N ASP A 347 18.13 0.09 -21.77
CA ASP A 347 16.76 0.45 -21.39
C ASP A 347 15.98 -0.78 -20.90
N ILE A 348 16.14 -1.93 -21.58
CA ILE A 348 15.53 -3.20 -21.17
C ILE A 348 16.10 -3.65 -19.80
N LEU A 349 17.42 -3.56 -19.63
CA LEU A 349 18.12 -3.95 -18.42
C LEU A 349 17.82 -3.03 -17.23
N SER A 350 17.61 -1.72 -17.47
CA SER A 350 17.19 -0.75 -16.45
C SER A 350 15.84 -1.07 -15.83
N LYS A 351 15.10 -2.01 -16.43
CA LYS A 351 13.84 -2.57 -15.95
C LYS A 351 13.96 -4.08 -15.68
N LEU A 352 15.17 -4.54 -15.33
CA LEU A 352 15.48 -5.91 -14.94
C LEU A 352 15.18 -6.96 -16.02
N MET A 353 15.18 -6.59 -17.30
CA MET A 353 14.79 -7.48 -18.40
C MET A 353 13.36 -8.04 -18.23
N VAL A 354 12.46 -7.31 -17.55
CA VAL A 354 11.07 -7.73 -17.29
C VAL A 354 10.14 -7.12 -18.33
N GLU A 355 9.25 -7.92 -18.90
CA GLU A 355 8.15 -7.47 -19.77
C GLU A 355 6.94 -7.01 -18.95
N GLN A 356 6.55 -7.81 -17.97
CA GLN A 356 5.39 -7.53 -17.14
C GLN A 356 5.55 -8.10 -15.72
N TRP A 357 5.12 -7.31 -14.75
CA TRP A 357 4.90 -7.75 -13.37
C TRP A 357 3.44 -8.15 -13.20
N ILE A 358 3.21 -9.41 -12.84
CA ILE A 358 1.89 -9.97 -12.54
C ILE A 358 1.81 -10.09 -11.03
N ASN A 359 0.84 -9.41 -10.41
CA ASN A 359 0.62 -9.48 -8.97
C ASN A 359 -0.83 -9.81 -8.64
N THR A 360 -1.02 -10.47 -7.51
CA THR A 360 -2.32 -10.83 -6.96
C THR A 360 -2.29 -10.61 -5.46
N THR A 361 -3.31 -9.94 -4.93
CA THR A 361 -3.51 -9.68 -3.51
C THR A 361 -4.82 -10.29 -3.06
N SER A 362 -4.85 -10.89 -1.86
CA SER A 362 -6.04 -11.56 -1.33
C SER A 362 -6.43 -10.98 0.02
N HIS A 363 -7.48 -10.17 0.03
CA HIS A 363 -8.01 -9.62 1.28
C HIS A 363 -8.59 -10.72 2.18
N ARG A 364 -9.14 -11.79 1.59
CA ARG A 364 -9.66 -12.93 2.36
C ARG A 364 -8.53 -13.65 3.08
N ASP A 365 -7.43 -13.95 2.40
CA ASP A 365 -6.29 -14.61 3.03
C ASP A 365 -5.70 -13.73 4.15
N TYR A 366 -5.62 -12.41 3.92
CA TYR A 366 -5.26 -11.46 4.97
C TYR A 366 -6.22 -11.50 6.18
N TYR A 367 -7.54 -11.52 5.93
CA TYR A 367 -8.55 -11.59 6.97
C TYR A 367 -8.44 -12.87 7.79
N ASP A 368 -8.26 -14.01 7.12
CA ASP A 368 -8.15 -15.33 7.75
C ASP A 368 -6.89 -15.42 8.62
N GLN A 369 -5.78 -14.78 8.22
CA GLN A 369 -4.58 -14.67 9.05
C GLN A 369 -4.75 -13.71 10.25
N CYS A 370 -5.47 -12.59 10.06
CA CYS A 370 -5.80 -11.65 11.14
C CYS A 370 -6.68 -12.30 12.22
N ASN A 371 -7.61 -13.17 11.81
CA ASN A 371 -8.46 -14.03 12.66
C ASN A 371 -9.13 -13.27 13.83
N PRO A 372 -10.08 -12.36 13.56
CA PRO A 372 -10.70 -11.57 14.62
C PRO A 372 -11.60 -12.41 15.55
N ILE A 373 -11.40 -12.28 16.87
CA ILE A 373 -12.27 -12.95 17.87
C ILE A 373 -13.63 -12.25 17.98
N GLN A 374 -13.66 -10.93 17.78
CA GLN A 374 -14.87 -10.14 17.84
C GLN A 374 -14.81 -8.94 16.90
N CYS A 375 -15.95 -8.55 16.36
CA CYS A 375 -16.15 -7.26 15.72
C CYS A 375 -17.13 -6.44 16.53
N GLN A 376 -16.85 -5.16 16.70
CA GLN A 376 -17.72 -4.23 17.40
C GLN A 376 -17.97 -2.97 16.59
N TYR A 377 -19.15 -2.39 16.73
CA TYR A 377 -19.44 -1.05 16.22
C TYR A 377 -20.20 -0.25 17.26
N SER A 378 -19.90 1.05 17.32
CA SER A 378 -20.56 1.96 18.25
C SER A 378 -21.24 3.09 17.49
N TYR A 379 -22.49 3.39 17.84
CA TYR A 379 -23.18 4.58 17.36
C TYR A 379 -23.80 5.37 18.51
N VAL A 380 -23.99 6.66 18.28
CA VAL A 380 -24.60 7.58 19.24
C VAL A 380 -26.12 7.49 19.09
N GLY A 381 -26.79 7.03 20.14
CA GLY A 381 -28.24 6.87 20.20
C GLY A 381 -28.87 7.60 21.38
N LYS A 382 -30.20 7.59 21.46
CA LYS A 382 -30.95 8.07 22.63
C LYS A 382 -31.14 6.92 23.63
N ASN A 383 -31.40 7.28 24.88
CA ASN A 383 -31.78 6.33 25.92
C ASN A 383 -33.05 5.55 25.53
N ASP A 384 -33.04 4.25 25.81
CA ASP A 384 -34.23 3.42 25.65
C ASP A 384 -35.30 3.82 26.67
N PHE A 385 -36.56 3.68 26.27
CA PHE A 385 -37.71 4.07 27.10
C PHE A 385 -37.69 3.44 28.50
N ILE A 386 -37.24 2.19 28.59
CA ILE A 386 -37.09 1.46 29.86
C ILE A 386 -36.06 2.15 30.76
N THR A 387 -34.92 2.54 30.19
CA THR A 387 -33.88 3.28 30.93
C THR A 387 -34.43 4.59 31.46
N VAL A 388 -35.16 5.36 30.64
CA VAL A 388 -35.79 6.62 31.06
C VAL A 388 -36.73 6.40 32.26
N ILE A 389 -37.61 5.38 32.21
CA ILE A 389 -38.54 5.07 33.31
C ILE A 389 -37.78 4.65 34.58
N THR A 390 -36.84 3.72 34.46
CA THR A 390 -36.11 3.20 35.64
C THR A 390 -35.31 4.30 36.35
N THR A 391 -34.72 5.24 35.60
CA THR A 391 -34.04 6.41 36.18
C THR A 391 -35.03 7.33 36.91
N ILE A 392 -36.21 7.59 36.34
CA ILE A 392 -37.27 8.40 36.98
C ILE A 392 -37.72 7.74 38.29
N ILE A 393 -37.96 6.43 38.30
CA ILE A 393 -38.34 5.68 39.50
C ILE A 393 -37.28 5.80 40.59
N GLY A 394 -35.99 5.69 40.24
CA GLY A 394 -34.88 5.87 41.18
C GLY A 394 -34.80 7.29 41.77
N LEU A 395 -35.17 8.32 41.00
CA LEU A 395 -35.13 9.73 41.44
C LEU A 395 -36.36 10.18 42.23
N ILE A 396 -37.49 9.48 42.13
CA ILE A 396 -38.76 9.83 42.81
C ILE A 396 -38.59 9.92 44.33
N GLY A 397 -37.79 9.03 44.93
CA GLY A 397 -37.59 9.00 46.39
C GLY A 397 -36.93 10.29 46.93
N GLY A 398 -35.83 10.71 46.29
CA GLY A 398 -35.14 11.96 46.64
C GLY A 398 -36.00 13.19 46.34
N LEU A 399 -36.66 13.21 45.18
CA LEU A 399 -37.53 14.31 44.77
C LEU A 399 -38.70 14.51 45.74
N ASN A 400 -39.36 13.42 46.17
CA ASN A 400 -40.45 13.46 47.14
C ASN A 400 -39.99 14.02 48.49
N THR A 401 -38.81 13.61 48.95
CA THR A 401 -38.24 14.05 50.25
C THR A 401 -37.94 15.55 50.25
N ILE A 402 -37.30 16.06 49.19
CA ILE A 402 -36.97 17.48 49.04
C ILE A 402 -38.23 18.33 48.89
N LEU A 403 -39.18 17.91 48.05
CA LEU A 403 -40.42 18.65 47.82
C LEU A 403 -41.29 18.72 49.08
N ARG A 404 -41.32 17.67 49.91
CA ARG A 404 -42.00 17.69 51.21
C ARG A 404 -41.43 18.73 52.17
N PHE A 405 -40.16 19.08 52.03
CA PHE A 405 -39.53 20.12 52.85
C PHE A 405 -39.75 21.53 52.30
N ILE A 406 -39.68 21.69 50.97
CA ILE A 406 -39.72 22.99 50.30
C ILE A 406 -41.16 23.52 50.14
N ALA A 407 -42.12 22.66 49.74
CA ALA A 407 -43.49 23.07 49.45
C ALA A 407 -44.20 23.80 50.62
N PRO A 408 -44.21 23.27 51.86
CA PRO A 408 -44.87 23.97 52.97
C PRO A 408 -44.15 25.28 53.34
N ARG A 409 -42.81 25.30 53.26
CA ARG A 409 -42.02 26.50 53.58
C ARG A 409 -42.26 27.65 52.59
N LEU A 410 -42.35 27.35 51.30
CA LEU A 410 -42.63 28.36 50.28
C LEU A 410 -44.00 29.02 50.49
N ILE A 411 -45.00 28.23 50.88
CA ILE A 411 -46.35 28.73 51.10
C ILE A 411 -46.45 29.48 52.43
N GLN A 412 -45.77 29.03 53.48
CA GLN A 412 -45.66 29.80 54.73
C GLN A 412 -44.97 31.16 54.51
N ILE A 413 -43.98 31.25 53.62
CA ILE A 413 -43.35 32.52 53.25
C ILE A 413 -44.29 33.39 52.41
N TYR A 414 -45.02 32.78 51.46
CA TYR A 414 -45.98 33.49 50.62
C TYR A 414 -47.17 34.02 51.43
N SER A 415 -47.74 33.22 52.33
CA SER A 415 -48.85 33.60 53.20
C SER A 415 -48.44 34.71 54.17
N LYS A 416 -47.25 34.64 54.79
CA LYS A 416 -46.67 35.72 55.61
C LYS A 416 -46.47 37.03 54.84
N ARG A 417 -46.08 36.96 53.56
CA ARG A 417 -45.94 38.15 52.70
C ARG A 417 -47.28 38.74 52.28
N GLN A 418 -48.32 37.93 52.12
CA GLN A 418 -49.68 38.43 51.85
C GLN A 418 -50.30 39.08 53.08
N THR A 419 -50.17 38.51 54.29
CA THR A 419 -50.65 39.15 55.53
C THR A 419 -49.94 40.48 55.80
N ASN A 420 -48.63 40.58 55.52
CA ASN A 420 -47.89 41.85 55.63
C ASN A 420 -48.25 42.89 54.55
N ARG A 421 -48.85 42.49 53.41
CA ARG A 421 -49.34 43.43 52.38
C ARG A 421 -50.76 43.95 52.64
N VAL A 422 -51.49 43.34 53.59
CA VAL A 422 -52.89 43.67 53.90
C VAL A 422 -53.01 44.54 55.17
N GLN A 423 -51.90 44.89 55.84
CA GLN A 423 -51.89 45.99 56.83
C GLN A 423 -51.56 47.32 56.13
N PRO A 424 -52.52 48.26 55.97
CA PRO A 424 -52.17 49.65 55.70
C PRO A 424 -51.70 50.33 56.98
N PHE A 425 -50.73 51.24 56.81
CA PHE A 425 -50.29 52.23 57.78
C PHE A 425 -51.46 52.77 58.63
N ALA A 426 -51.35 52.64 59.95
CA ALA A 426 -51.96 53.55 60.91
C ALA A 426 -50.82 54.18 61.70
N GLY A 427 -50.56 55.47 61.45
CA GLY A 427 -49.69 56.29 62.26
C GLY A 427 -50.42 56.80 63.50
N GLU A 428 -49.75 56.79 64.64
CA GLU A 428 -49.19 57.94 65.37
C GLU A 428 -48.33 57.41 66.52
#